data_AF-A0A497LUE2-F1
#
_entry.id   AF-A0A497LUE2-F1
#
_cell.length_a   1.000
_cell.length_b   1.000
_cell.length_c   1.000
_cell.angle_alpha   90.00
_cell.angle_beta   90.00
_cell.angle_gamma   90.00
#
_symmetry.space_group_name_H-M   'P 1'
#
loop_
_entity.id
_entity.type
_entity.pdbx_description
1 polymer ?
#
loop_
_entity_poly.entity_id
_entity_poly.type
_entity_poly.pdbx_seq_one_letter_code
_entity_poly.pdbx_strand_id
1 'polypeptide(L)'
;MEQGDVFTLLCRPIRKLIEERGFREPTEPQRRVIPLILEGKNVLLISPTATGKTEAAVLPVFHLYLQSGERPPGISILYITPLRALNRDILDRLSWWCSKLDIRLAVRHGDTSMRERNIQSRSPPEMLITTPETLQIVLLGRRLKRYLKAVRWVIVDEVHELADNKRGCQLSVALERLREITGCEFQIIGLSATIGSPEEVARFLVGDERPIEVVKVPVARRMELEVLYPEVEPEDYELAEKLYTHPEVAARLRVMRELVEKHRTTLIFTNTRSTSEVLASRFNIWDVGFPLSIHHGSLAKTSRIAAERGLKTGDLRTVVCTSSLELGIDIGRIDLVIQYNSPRQVTRLLQRVGRSGHRLGRVAKGVIVAIDSDDALEAMAIARRALREELEPVVIPEKPYDVLINQIVAELMPRGRLYFLQILRVFGRAYPYRKLTEEDIKFVARYMHERFPRLAWVSEVDEVLIKPKGQS
;
A
#
# COMPACT_ATOMS: atom_id res chain seq x y z
N MET A 1 -31.45 4.49 -18.50
CA MET A 1 -31.24 5.66 -17.62
C MET A 1 -29.87 6.21 -17.98
N GLU A 2 -29.80 7.34 -18.68
CA GLU A 2 -28.55 8.02 -18.96
C GLU A 2 -27.83 8.26 -17.62
N GLN A 3 -26.61 7.73 -17.48
CA GLN A 3 -25.79 7.93 -16.29
C GLN A 3 -25.40 9.41 -16.25
N GLY A 4 -26.21 10.22 -15.55
CA GLY A 4 -25.89 11.61 -15.26
C GLY A 4 -24.50 11.74 -14.63
N ASP A 5 -23.91 12.92 -14.76
CA ASP A 5 -22.63 13.25 -14.15
C ASP A 5 -22.70 12.99 -12.64
N VAL A 6 -22.01 11.94 -12.15
CA VAL A 6 -22.03 11.53 -10.74
C VAL A 6 -21.56 12.66 -9.81
N PHE A 7 -20.81 13.63 -10.32
CA PHE A 7 -20.40 14.80 -9.54
C PHE A 7 -21.58 15.67 -9.13
N THR A 8 -22.73 15.61 -9.81
CA THR A 8 -23.94 16.34 -9.40
C THR A 8 -24.48 15.91 -8.05
N LEU A 9 -24.15 14.68 -7.60
CA LEU A 9 -24.50 14.18 -6.27
C LEU A 9 -23.70 14.86 -5.15
N LEU A 10 -22.57 15.50 -5.48
CA LEU A 10 -21.67 16.12 -4.52
C LEU A 10 -22.13 17.54 -4.15
N CYS A 11 -21.73 18.00 -2.95
CA CYS A 11 -22.16 19.31 -2.46
C CYS A 11 -21.49 20.43 -3.28
N ARG A 12 -22.11 21.62 -3.30
CA ARG A 12 -21.68 22.75 -4.15
C ARG A 12 -20.20 23.13 -3.99
N PRO A 13 -19.60 23.17 -2.77
CA PRO A 13 -18.18 23.46 -2.63
C PRO A 13 -17.27 22.46 -3.37
N ILE A 14 -17.58 21.17 -3.27
CA ILE A 14 -16.78 20.12 -3.94
C ILE A 14 -16.91 20.23 -5.46
N ARG A 15 -18.11 20.43 -5.99
CA ARG A 15 -18.33 20.59 -7.44
C ARG A 15 -17.52 21.74 -8.04
N LYS A 16 -17.49 22.89 -7.38
CA LYS A 16 -16.64 24.03 -7.80
C LYS A 16 -15.16 23.67 -7.85
N LEU A 17 -14.67 22.90 -6.88
CA LEU A 17 -13.27 22.49 -6.82
C LEU A 17 -12.93 21.41 -7.86
N ILE A 18 -13.87 20.55 -8.22
CA ILE A 18 -13.75 19.60 -9.34
C ILE A 18 -13.51 20.37 -10.65
N GLU A 19 -14.32 21.40 -10.90
CA GLU A 19 -14.16 22.31 -12.05
C GLU A 19 -12.81 23.05 -12.01
N GLU A 20 -12.45 23.65 -10.86
CA GLU A 20 -11.18 24.39 -10.67
C GLU A 20 -9.96 23.51 -10.94
N ARG A 21 -10.03 22.22 -10.57
CA ARG A 21 -8.94 21.26 -10.78
C ARG A 21 -8.94 20.64 -12.18
N GLY A 22 -9.91 21.00 -13.02
CA GLY A 22 -9.97 20.62 -14.43
C GLY A 22 -10.54 19.21 -14.69
N PHE A 23 -11.27 18.64 -13.74
CA PHE A 23 -12.00 17.39 -13.97
C PHE A 23 -13.25 17.68 -14.80
N ARG A 24 -13.21 17.34 -16.09
CA ARG A 24 -14.33 17.60 -17.02
C ARG A 24 -15.47 16.61 -16.86
N GLU A 25 -15.13 15.33 -16.68
CA GLU A 25 -16.09 14.24 -16.55
C GLU A 25 -15.58 13.22 -15.54
N PRO A 26 -16.48 12.54 -14.81
CA PRO A 26 -16.08 11.50 -13.88
C PRO A 26 -15.54 10.27 -14.61
N THR A 27 -14.44 9.72 -14.10
CA THR A 27 -13.87 8.46 -14.58
C THR A 27 -14.77 7.28 -14.22
N GLU A 28 -14.62 6.14 -14.91
CA GLU A 28 -15.41 4.94 -14.62
C GLU A 28 -15.36 4.51 -13.13
N PRO A 29 -14.19 4.48 -12.45
CA PRO A 29 -14.16 4.23 -11.00
C PRO A 29 -14.99 5.21 -10.17
N GLN A 30 -14.96 6.50 -10.53
CA GLN A 30 -15.72 7.53 -9.84
C GLN A 30 -17.23 7.34 -10.05
N ARG A 31 -17.68 7.08 -11.29
CA ARG A 31 -19.09 6.79 -11.62
C ARG A 31 -19.64 5.61 -10.83
N ARG A 32 -18.83 4.56 -10.69
CA ARG A 32 -19.25 3.30 -10.04
C ARG A 32 -19.27 3.37 -8.51
N VAL A 33 -18.32 4.10 -7.91
CA VAL A 33 -18.09 4.03 -6.46
C VAL A 33 -18.69 5.21 -5.68
N ILE A 34 -18.74 6.41 -6.26
CA ILE A 34 -19.25 7.60 -5.56
C ILE A 34 -20.66 7.38 -4.99
N PRO A 35 -21.64 6.85 -5.74
CA PRO A 35 -23.00 6.63 -5.21
C PRO A 35 -23.02 5.65 -4.03
N LEU A 36 -22.26 4.54 -4.13
CA LEU A 36 -22.18 3.53 -3.08
C LEU A 36 -21.59 4.09 -1.79
N ILE A 37 -20.55 4.94 -1.89
CA ILE A 37 -19.97 5.58 -0.71
C ILE A 37 -20.97 6.56 -0.09
N LEU A 38 -21.69 7.34 -0.91
CA LEU A 38 -22.71 8.28 -0.41
C LEU A 38 -23.88 7.57 0.29
N GLU A 39 -24.21 6.34 -0.10
CA GLU A 39 -25.18 5.47 0.60
C GLU A 39 -24.67 4.91 1.93
N GLY A 40 -23.39 5.14 2.28
CA GLY A 40 -22.77 4.64 3.51
C GLY A 40 -22.27 3.19 3.41
N LYS A 41 -22.25 2.57 2.23
CA LYS A 41 -21.78 1.20 2.03
C LYS A 41 -20.26 1.10 2.17
N ASN A 42 -19.76 -0.01 2.72
CA ASN A 42 -18.35 -0.34 2.59
C ASN A 42 -18.06 -0.71 1.14
N VAL A 43 -16.91 -0.30 0.61
CA VAL A 43 -16.55 -0.55 -0.80
C VAL A 43 -15.11 -1.03 -0.90
N LEU A 44 -14.86 -2.04 -1.73
CA LEU A 44 -13.53 -2.40 -2.23
C LEU A 44 -13.47 -2.03 -3.72
N LEU A 45 -12.75 -0.96 -4.06
CA LEU A 45 -12.49 -0.56 -5.43
C LEU A 45 -11.20 -1.19 -5.95
N ILE A 46 -11.35 -2.03 -6.98
CA ILE A 46 -10.25 -2.61 -7.73
C ILE A 46 -10.20 -1.91 -9.08
N SER A 47 -9.21 -1.06 -9.27
CA SER A 47 -9.05 -0.29 -10.51
C SER A 47 -7.58 0.00 -10.79
N PRO A 48 -7.14 0.05 -12.06
CA PRO A 48 -5.77 0.40 -12.40
C PRO A 48 -5.28 1.70 -11.77
N THR A 49 -3.97 1.85 -11.68
CA THR A 49 -3.34 3.10 -11.26
C THR A 49 -3.67 4.22 -12.26
N ALA A 50 -3.62 5.47 -11.79
CA ALA A 50 -3.90 6.66 -12.61
C ALA A 50 -5.34 6.78 -13.18
N THR A 51 -6.32 6.03 -12.65
CA THR A 51 -7.74 6.08 -13.07
C THR A 51 -8.63 6.96 -12.18
N GLY A 52 -8.05 7.69 -11.22
CA GLY A 52 -8.79 8.53 -10.27
C GLY A 52 -9.33 7.79 -9.04
N LYS A 53 -8.74 6.63 -8.67
CA LYS A 53 -9.11 5.85 -7.46
C LYS A 53 -9.18 6.69 -6.19
N THR A 54 -8.17 7.54 -5.97
CA THR A 54 -8.08 8.37 -4.77
C THR A 54 -9.27 9.31 -4.69
N GLU A 55 -9.53 10.08 -5.76
CA GLU A 55 -10.69 10.99 -5.86
C GLU A 55 -12.03 10.25 -5.77
N ALA A 56 -12.15 9.04 -6.34
CA ALA A 56 -13.34 8.20 -6.21
C ALA A 56 -13.68 7.87 -4.75
N ALA A 57 -12.67 7.77 -3.88
CA ALA A 57 -12.83 7.52 -2.46
C ALA A 57 -13.02 8.81 -1.63
N VAL A 58 -12.17 9.81 -1.84
CA VAL A 58 -12.12 10.97 -0.93
C VAL A 58 -13.22 12.00 -1.19
N LEU A 59 -13.66 12.20 -2.45
CA LEU A 59 -14.69 13.18 -2.77
C LEU A 59 -16.04 12.87 -2.09
N PRO A 60 -16.58 11.64 -2.14
CA PRO A 60 -17.82 11.31 -1.44
C PRO A 60 -17.63 11.36 0.10
N VAL A 61 -16.46 10.99 0.62
CA VAL A 61 -16.16 11.12 2.06
C VAL A 61 -16.15 12.59 2.49
N PHE A 62 -15.54 13.49 1.70
CA PHE A 62 -15.58 14.93 1.97
C PHE A 62 -17.00 15.47 1.86
N HIS A 63 -17.81 14.98 0.92
CA HIS A 63 -19.23 15.35 0.87
C HIS A 63 -19.93 14.99 2.17
N LEU A 64 -19.81 13.74 2.62
CA LEU A 64 -20.47 13.26 3.84
C LEU A 64 -19.98 14.00 5.08
N TYR A 65 -18.68 14.27 5.19
CA TYR A 65 -18.08 15.06 6.25
C TYR A 65 -18.61 16.52 6.26
N LEU A 66 -18.72 17.14 5.09
CA LEU A 66 -19.21 18.52 5.00
C LEU A 66 -20.72 18.62 5.27
N GLN A 67 -21.49 17.60 4.92
CA GLN A 67 -22.92 17.52 5.20
C GLN A 67 -23.24 17.08 6.63
N SER A 68 -22.27 16.57 7.39
CA SER A 68 -22.49 16.22 8.79
C SER A 68 -22.66 17.50 9.63
N GLY A 69 -23.84 17.66 10.24
CA GLY A 69 -24.16 18.82 11.08
C GLY A 69 -23.31 18.87 12.36
N GLU A 70 -23.14 17.73 13.03
CA GLU A 70 -22.22 17.60 14.16
C GLU A 70 -20.84 17.17 13.68
N ARG A 71 -19.81 17.92 14.08
CA ARG A 71 -18.40 17.61 13.82
C ARG A 71 -17.66 17.56 15.16
N PRO A 72 -17.73 16.41 15.87
CA PRO A 72 -17.04 16.28 17.15
C PRO A 72 -15.53 16.51 16.94
N PRO A 73 -14.85 17.21 17.86
CA PRO A 73 -13.44 17.49 17.72
C PRO A 73 -12.64 16.19 17.73
N GLY A 74 -11.78 15.98 16.74
CA GLY A 74 -10.96 14.79 16.64
C GLY A 74 -10.65 14.40 15.20
N ILE A 75 -10.31 13.12 15.04
CA ILE A 75 -9.99 12.54 13.73
C ILE A 75 -11.27 11.88 13.23
N SER A 76 -11.85 12.41 12.14
CA SER A 76 -13.07 11.85 11.52
C SER A 76 -12.77 10.94 10.34
N ILE A 77 -11.70 11.25 9.60
CA ILE A 77 -11.29 10.54 8.39
C ILE A 77 -9.89 9.98 8.63
N LEU A 78 -9.76 8.65 8.54
CA LEU A 78 -8.47 7.97 8.64
C LEU A 78 -8.08 7.42 7.26
N TYR A 79 -6.94 7.83 6.72
CA TYR A 79 -6.40 7.30 5.48
C TYR A 79 -5.17 6.45 5.81
N ILE A 80 -5.21 5.16 5.47
CA ILE A 80 -4.16 4.19 5.77
C ILE A 80 -3.49 3.79 4.46
N THR A 81 -2.18 3.95 4.37
CA THR A 81 -1.39 3.48 3.21
C THR A 81 -0.18 2.64 3.67
N PRO A 82 0.13 1.53 2.98
CA PRO A 82 1.16 0.58 3.41
C PRO A 82 2.59 1.09 3.26
N LEU A 83 2.84 2.05 2.35
CA LEU A 83 4.18 2.54 2.06
C LEU A 83 4.36 4.02 2.43
N ARG A 84 5.51 4.32 3.05
CA ARG A 84 5.84 5.69 3.44
C ARG A 84 6.00 6.65 2.26
N ALA A 85 6.54 6.16 1.15
CA ALA A 85 6.78 6.99 -0.04
C ALA A 85 5.46 7.48 -0.67
N LEU A 86 4.39 6.68 -0.58
CA LEU A 86 3.04 7.05 -1.03
C LEU A 86 2.45 8.19 -0.19
N ASN A 87 2.76 8.27 1.11
CA ASN A 87 2.21 9.31 1.98
C ASN A 87 2.45 10.72 1.45
N ARG A 88 3.60 10.98 0.82
CA ARG A 88 3.93 12.33 0.34
C ARG A 88 3.09 12.72 -0.87
N ASP A 89 2.96 11.82 -1.86
CA ASP A 89 2.12 12.10 -3.04
C ASP A 89 0.65 12.28 -2.66
N ILE A 90 0.15 11.40 -1.80
CA ILE A 90 -1.22 11.47 -1.28
C ILE A 90 -1.41 12.75 -0.46
N LEU A 91 -0.44 13.11 0.38
CA LEU A 91 -0.47 14.36 1.14
C LEU A 91 -0.53 15.57 0.20
N ASP A 92 0.35 15.66 -0.79
CA ASP A 92 0.40 16.81 -1.71
C ASP A 92 -0.92 16.91 -2.49
N ARG A 93 -1.43 15.77 -2.97
CA ARG A 93 -2.70 15.68 -3.70
C ARG A 93 -3.89 16.12 -2.84
N LEU A 94 -3.98 15.64 -1.60
CA LEU A 94 -5.09 15.90 -0.69
C LEU A 94 -4.98 17.26 0.00
N SER A 95 -3.79 17.81 0.19
CA SER A 95 -3.58 19.12 0.83
C SER A 95 -4.32 20.23 0.11
N TRP A 96 -4.35 20.20 -1.22
CA TRP A 96 -5.12 21.16 -2.01
C TRP A 96 -6.63 21.05 -1.74
N TRP A 97 -7.18 19.83 -1.71
CA TRP A 97 -8.61 19.62 -1.43
C TRP A 97 -8.96 20.06 -0.01
N CYS A 98 -8.20 19.56 0.97
CA CYS A 98 -8.40 19.84 2.38
C CYS A 98 -8.28 21.33 2.70
N SER A 99 -7.28 22.03 2.13
CA SER A 99 -7.11 23.47 2.32
C SER A 99 -8.28 24.29 1.76
N LYS A 100 -8.84 23.88 0.62
CA LYS A 100 -9.97 24.58 -0.02
C LYS A 100 -11.32 24.26 0.63
N LEU A 101 -11.41 23.13 1.34
CA LEU A 101 -12.61 22.68 2.06
C LEU A 101 -12.55 22.98 3.57
N ASP A 102 -11.50 23.65 4.05
CA ASP A 102 -11.23 23.93 5.46
C ASP A 102 -11.23 22.67 6.35
N ILE A 103 -10.55 21.63 5.87
CA ILE A 103 -10.34 20.37 6.58
C ILE A 103 -8.87 20.32 6.98
N ARG A 104 -8.53 20.20 8.28
CA ARG A 104 -7.12 20.07 8.68
C ARG A 104 -6.65 18.68 8.35
N LEU A 105 -5.57 18.61 7.59
CA LEU A 105 -4.90 17.39 7.15
C LEU A 105 -3.55 17.28 7.84
N ALA A 106 -3.20 16.09 8.34
CA ALA A 106 -1.83 15.80 8.74
C ALA A 106 -1.41 14.37 8.38
N VAL A 107 -0.10 14.14 8.35
CA VAL A 107 0.49 12.80 8.18
C VAL A 107 1.16 12.39 9.49
N ARG A 108 0.97 11.14 9.88
CA ARG A 108 1.71 10.53 10.99
C ARG A 108 2.26 9.17 10.58
N HIS A 109 3.58 9.06 10.56
CA HIS A 109 4.30 7.83 10.25
C HIS A 109 5.59 7.74 11.07
N GLY A 110 6.40 6.69 10.84
CA GLY A 110 7.66 6.48 11.57
C GLY A 110 8.65 7.66 11.53
N ASP A 111 8.66 8.44 10.44
CA ASP A 111 9.57 9.61 10.29
C ASP A 111 8.99 10.94 10.82
N THR A 112 7.80 10.93 11.43
CA THR A 112 7.18 12.15 11.98
C THR A 112 7.92 12.59 13.25
N SER A 113 8.36 13.85 13.29
CA SER A 113 9.16 14.38 14.39
C SER A 113 8.42 14.29 15.74
N MET A 114 9.15 14.20 16.86
CA MET A 114 8.51 14.23 18.18
C MET A 114 7.71 15.50 18.43
N ARG A 115 8.21 16.65 17.96
CA ARG A 115 7.51 17.95 18.03
C ARG A 115 6.17 17.88 17.33
N GLU A 116 6.14 17.38 16.10
CA GLU A 116 4.90 17.26 15.31
C GLU A 116 3.94 16.25 15.92
N ARG A 117 4.43 15.08 16.38
CA ARG A 117 3.61 14.10 17.11
C ARG A 117 2.96 14.70 18.35
N ASN A 118 3.66 15.57 19.08
CA ASN A 118 3.13 16.26 20.26
C ASN A 118 2.04 17.28 19.89
N ILE A 119 2.22 18.03 18.80
CA ILE A 119 1.21 18.97 18.27
C ILE A 119 -0.05 18.20 17.88
N GLN A 120 0.08 17.18 17.03
CA GLN A 120 -1.03 16.33 16.58
C GLN A 120 -1.76 15.65 17.74
N SER A 121 -1.05 15.31 18.82
CA SER A 121 -1.69 14.70 19.99
C SER A 121 -2.48 15.71 20.83
N ARG A 122 -2.14 17.02 20.76
CA ARG A 122 -2.85 18.10 21.47
C ARG A 122 -4.03 18.61 20.65
N SER A 123 -3.78 18.93 19.38
CA SER A 123 -4.76 19.41 18.40
C SER A 123 -4.68 18.51 17.16
N PRO A 124 -5.43 17.41 17.12
CA PRO A 124 -5.40 16.49 16.00
C PRO A 124 -6.04 17.12 14.75
N PRO A 125 -5.68 16.63 13.55
CA PRO A 125 -6.39 16.99 12.32
C PRO A 125 -7.76 16.29 12.24
N GLU A 126 -8.66 16.82 11.42
CA GLU A 126 -9.89 16.12 11.03
C GLU A 126 -9.58 14.90 10.14
N MET A 127 -8.59 15.01 9.25
CA MET A 127 -8.11 13.93 8.39
C MET A 127 -6.66 13.56 8.74
N LEU A 128 -6.44 12.28 9.08
CA LEU A 128 -5.12 11.75 9.38
C LEU A 128 -4.70 10.70 8.35
N ILE A 129 -3.59 10.95 7.65
CA ILE A 129 -2.90 9.94 6.84
C ILE A 129 -1.89 9.21 7.71
N THR A 130 -1.91 7.88 7.73
CA THR A 130 -1.02 7.05 8.56
C THR A 130 -0.64 5.74 7.89
N THR A 131 0.31 5.01 8.48
CA THR A 131 0.60 3.61 8.13
C THR A 131 -0.06 2.64 9.11
N PRO A 132 -0.24 1.35 8.74
CA PRO A 132 -0.74 0.33 9.67
C PRO A 132 0.04 0.26 10.98
N GLU A 133 1.37 0.30 10.93
CA GLU A 133 2.23 0.22 12.12
C GLU A 133 2.08 1.46 13.01
N THR A 134 1.94 2.63 12.40
CA THR A 134 1.77 3.87 13.14
C THR A 134 0.39 3.95 13.78
N LEU A 135 -0.64 3.40 13.13
CA LEU A 135 -1.97 3.25 13.72
C LEU A 135 -1.92 2.43 15.01
N GLN A 136 -1.14 1.34 15.05
CA GLN A 136 -0.95 0.55 16.29
C GLN A 136 -0.49 1.43 17.46
N ILE A 137 0.47 2.32 17.20
CA ILE A 137 1.02 3.24 18.21
C ILE A 137 -0.01 4.31 18.60
N VAL A 138 -0.74 4.86 17.62
CA VAL A 138 -1.80 5.85 17.84
C VAL A 138 -2.90 5.29 18.73
N LEU A 139 -3.29 4.02 18.52
CA LEU A 139 -4.25 3.29 19.34
C LEU A 139 -3.79 3.12 20.80
N LEU A 140 -2.50 3.23 21.13
CA LEU A 140 -2.01 3.17 22.50
C LEU A 140 -2.07 4.53 23.23
N GLY A 141 -2.13 5.63 22.49
CA GLY A 141 -2.05 6.98 23.05
C GLY A 141 -3.32 7.39 23.79
N ARG A 142 -3.27 7.50 25.13
CA ARG A 142 -4.43 7.87 25.99
C ARG A 142 -5.18 9.11 25.51
N ARG A 143 -4.46 10.16 25.09
CA ARG A 143 -5.08 11.41 24.59
C ARG A 143 -5.69 11.22 23.20
N LEU A 144 -4.98 10.56 22.29
CA LEU A 144 -5.44 10.30 20.92
C LEU A 144 -6.68 9.39 20.89
N LYS A 145 -6.79 8.41 21.80
CA LYS A 145 -8.00 7.58 21.93
C LYS A 145 -9.29 8.40 22.06
N ARG A 146 -9.25 9.58 22.72
CA ARG A 146 -10.42 10.45 22.85
C ARG A 146 -10.84 11.02 21.50
N TYR A 147 -9.87 11.42 20.69
CA TYR A 147 -10.09 11.99 19.37
C TYR A 147 -10.43 10.96 18.30
N LEU A 148 -10.00 9.70 18.47
CA LEU A 148 -10.36 8.60 17.59
C LEU A 148 -11.85 8.23 17.68
N LYS A 149 -12.57 8.66 18.74
CA LYS A 149 -14.02 8.45 18.84
C LYS A 149 -14.82 9.11 17.71
N ALA A 150 -14.24 10.15 17.10
CA ALA A 150 -14.84 10.88 16.00
C ALA A 150 -14.74 10.16 14.65
N VAL A 151 -13.98 9.06 14.54
CA VAL A 151 -13.78 8.36 13.26
C VAL A 151 -15.11 7.84 12.74
N ARG A 152 -15.40 8.14 11.47
CA ARG A 152 -16.57 7.67 10.72
C ARG A 152 -16.21 7.07 9.37
N TRP A 153 -15.04 7.41 8.83
CA TRP A 153 -14.55 6.92 7.55
C TRP A 153 -13.10 6.45 7.68
N VAL A 154 -12.84 5.24 7.18
CA VAL A 154 -11.50 4.67 7.08
C VAL A 154 -11.25 4.27 5.64
N ILE A 155 -10.24 4.88 5.02
CA ILE A 155 -9.78 4.54 3.68
C ILE A 155 -8.52 3.69 3.83
N VAL A 156 -8.49 2.51 3.24
CA VAL A 156 -7.32 1.62 3.21
C VAL A 156 -6.84 1.53 1.77
N ASP A 157 -5.69 2.15 1.49
CA ASP A 157 -5.10 2.18 0.15
C ASP A 157 -4.13 1.03 -0.07
N GLU A 158 -3.98 0.62 -1.33
CA GLU A 158 -3.18 -0.52 -1.79
C GLU A 158 -3.36 -1.78 -0.92
N VAL A 159 -4.61 -2.19 -0.72
CA VAL A 159 -4.99 -3.30 0.19
C VAL A 159 -4.28 -4.63 -0.13
N HIS A 160 -3.94 -4.86 -1.41
CA HIS A 160 -3.24 -6.06 -1.85
C HIS A 160 -1.86 -6.23 -1.19
N GLU A 161 -1.18 -5.14 -0.81
CA GLU A 161 0.11 -5.18 -0.10
C GLU A 161 0.00 -5.62 1.36
N LEU A 162 -1.22 -5.73 1.86
CA LEU A 162 -1.50 -6.03 3.26
C LEU A 162 -2.15 -7.40 3.41
N ALA A 163 -3.06 -7.76 2.50
CA ALA A 163 -3.92 -8.93 2.67
C ALA A 163 -3.14 -10.26 2.82
N ASP A 164 -2.02 -10.43 2.12
CA ASP A 164 -1.26 -11.69 2.06
C ASP A 164 -0.23 -11.88 3.19
N ASN A 165 -0.17 -10.96 4.16
CA ASN A 165 0.91 -10.96 5.15
C ASN A 165 0.50 -10.52 6.55
N LYS A 166 1.41 -10.74 7.49
CA LYS A 166 1.20 -10.46 8.92
C LYS A 166 0.98 -8.98 9.24
N ARG A 167 1.44 -8.04 8.39
CA ARG A 167 1.15 -6.60 8.57
C ARG A 167 -0.34 -6.34 8.34
N GLY A 168 -0.96 -7.01 7.38
CA GLY A 168 -2.41 -6.97 7.21
C GLY A 168 -3.17 -7.57 8.38
N CYS A 169 -2.71 -8.70 8.93
CA CYS A 169 -3.33 -9.28 10.12
C CYS A 169 -3.32 -8.31 11.31
N GLN A 170 -2.21 -7.57 11.50
CA GLN A 170 -2.14 -6.48 12.50
C GLN A 170 -3.14 -5.37 12.21
N LEU A 171 -3.28 -4.94 10.95
CA LEU A 171 -4.24 -3.91 10.56
C LEU A 171 -5.68 -4.36 10.84
N SER A 172 -6.05 -5.58 10.43
CA SER A 172 -7.40 -6.13 10.62
C SER A 172 -7.81 -6.11 12.11
N VAL A 173 -6.90 -6.54 13.01
CA VAL A 173 -7.13 -6.43 14.47
C VAL A 173 -7.17 -4.98 14.95
N ALA A 174 -6.33 -4.09 14.42
CA ALA A 174 -6.37 -2.67 14.78
C ALA A 174 -7.69 -1.99 14.38
N LEU A 175 -8.31 -2.40 13.27
CA LEU A 175 -9.62 -1.88 12.87
C LEU A 175 -10.71 -2.33 13.86
N GLU A 176 -10.70 -3.57 14.34
CA GLU A 176 -11.62 -4.01 15.40
C GLU A 176 -11.38 -3.29 16.74
N ARG A 177 -10.11 -3.05 17.10
CA ARG A 177 -9.76 -2.25 18.28
C ARG A 177 -10.20 -0.78 18.14
N LEU A 178 -10.13 -0.23 16.93
CA LEU A 178 -10.63 1.10 16.63
C LEU A 178 -12.16 1.17 16.80
N ARG A 179 -12.89 0.13 16.38
CA ARG A 179 -14.35 0.02 16.61
C ARG A 179 -14.71 -0.01 18.09
N GLU A 180 -13.94 -0.72 18.92
CA GLU A 180 -14.15 -0.67 20.38
C GLU A 180 -13.90 0.74 20.96
N ILE A 181 -13.00 1.54 20.35
CA ILE A 181 -12.73 2.91 20.79
C ILE A 181 -13.84 3.86 20.32
N THR A 182 -14.28 3.76 19.07
CA THR A 182 -15.34 4.60 18.51
C THR A 182 -16.70 4.32 19.16
N GLY A 183 -16.96 3.06 19.53
CA GLY A 183 -18.24 2.62 20.06
C GLY A 183 -19.35 2.56 19.00
N CYS A 184 -18.99 2.71 17.73
CA CYS A 184 -19.89 2.61 16.59
C CYS A 184 -19.14 2.03 15.38
N GLU A 185 -19.88 1.51 14.41
CA GLU A 185 -19.33 1.16 13.11
C GLU A 185 -18.90 2.42 12.35
N PHE A 186 -17.90 2.24 11.47
CA PHE A 186 -17.42 3.26 10.54
C PHE A 186 -17.36 2.65 9.15
N GLN A 187 -17.52 3.49 8.13
CA GLN A 187 -17.45 3.07 6.74
C GLN A 187 -16.00 2.78 6.35
N ILE A 188 -15.75 1.65 5.70
CA ILE A 188 -14.46 1.25 5.15
C ILE A 188 -14.48 1.35 3.63
N ILE A 189 -13.49 2.05 3.07
CA ILE A 189 -13.24 2.13 1.64
C ILE A 189 -11.85 1.55 1.34
N GLY A 190 -11.80 0.37 0.75
CA GLY A 190 -10.57 -0.27 0.28
C GLY A 190 -10.23 0.13 -1.16
N LEU A 191 -8.97 0.43 -1.43
CA LEU A 191 -8.46 0.73 -2.77
C LEU A 191 -7.38 -0.27 -3.14
N SER A 192 -7.43 -0.79 -4.36
CA SER A 192 -6.40 -1.69 -4.86
C SER A 192 -6.24 -1.57 -6.37
N ALA A 193 -5.03 -1.83 -6.88
CA ALA A 193 -4.77 -1.93 -8.31
C ALA A 193 -5.21 -3.29 -8.89
N THR A 194 -4.86 -4.36 -8.19
CA THR A 194 -4.97 -5.75 -8.67
C THR A 194 -5.24 -6.68 -7.50
N ILE A 195 -6.19 -7.60 -7.63
CA ILE A 195 -6.49 -8.62 -6.60
C ILE A 195 -6.95 -9.90 -7.30
N GLY A 196 -6.34 -11.04 -6.97
CA GLY A 196 -6.77 -12.36 -7.47
C GLY A 196 -7.94 -12.98 -6.71
N SER A 197 -8.12 -12.66 -5.41
CA SER A 197 -9.27 -13.09 -4.59
C SER A 197 -10.07 -11.88 -4.04
N PRO A 198 -10.84 -11.13 -4.86
CA PRO A 198 -11.53 -9.91 -4.43
C PRO A 198 -12.40 -10.08 -3.19
N GLU A 199 -13.16 -11.16 -3.11
CA GLU A 199 -14.13 -11.44 -2.06
C GLU A 199 -13.44 -11.74 -0.73
N GLU A 200 -12.32 -12.46 -0.75
CA GLU A 200 -11.51 -12.72 0.43
C GLU A 200 -10.85 -11.44 0.95
N VAL A 201 -10.35 -10.59 0.05
CA VAL A 201 -9.77 -9.29 0.43
C VAL A 201 -10.86 -8.34 0.96
N ALA A 202 -12.07 -8.41 0.42
CA ALA A 202 -13.20 -7.64 0.92
C ALA A 202 -13.53 -8.02 2.37
N ARG A 203 -13.66 -9.33 2.66
CA ARG A 203 -13.84 -9.83 4.04
C ARG A 203 -12.65 -9.51 4.94
N PHE A 204 -11.42 -9.54 4.41
CA PHE A 204 -10.23 -9.12 5.16
C PHE A 204 -10.33 -7.69 5.72
N LEU A 205 -10.91 -6.77 4.96
CA LEU A 205 -11.09 -5.37 5.34
C LEU A 205 -12.16 -5.16 6.41
N VAL A 206 -13.31 -5.82 6.27
CA VAL A 206 -14.50 -5.53 7.08
C VAL A 206 -14.83 -6.60 8.12
N GLY A 207 -14.17 -7.76 8.09
CA GLY A 207 -14.57 -8.94 8.87
C GLY A 207 -15.57 -9.82 8.11
N ASP A 208 -16.00 -10.92 8.73
CA ASP A 208 -16.83 -11.94 8.05
C ASP A 208 -18.33 -11.55 8.00
N GLU A 209 -18.79 -10.76 8.97
CA GLU A 209 -20.22 -10.46 9.15
C GLU A 209 -20.68 -9.15 8.49
N ARG A 210 -19.73 -8.29 8.06
CA ARG A 210 -20.05 -6.94 7.57
C ARG A 210 -20.18 -6.93 6.03
N PRO A 211 -21.23 -6.30 5.47
CA PRO A 211 -21.38 -6.20 4.03
C PRO A 211 -20.34 -5.27 3.42
N ILE A 212 -19.89 -5.60 2.21
CA ILE A 212 -18.95 -4.79 1.41
C ILE A 212 -19.21 -5.01 -0.08
N GLU A 213 -19.30 -3.92 -0.83
CA GLU A 213 -19.45 -3.94 -2.28
C GLU A 213 -18.08 -4.04 -2.96
N VAL A 214 -17.88 -5.06 -3.80
CA VAL A 214 -16.66 -5.21 -4.60
C VAL A 214 -16.90 -4.59 -5.97
N VAL A 215 -16.19 -3.51 -6.27
CA VAL A 215 -16.27 -2.81 -7.56
C VAL A 215 -14.98 -3.05 -8.33
N LYS A 216 -15.04 -3.91 -9.35
CA LYS A 216 -13.95 -4.13 -10.29
C LYS A 216 -14.16 -3.29 -11.55
N VAL A 217 -13.21 -2.41 -11.83
CA VAL A 217 -13.13 -1.67 -13.09
C VAL A 217 -12.10 -2.37 -13.97
N PRO A 218 -12.50 -2.89 -15.15
CA PRO A 218 -11.59 -3.62 -16.03
C PRO A 218 -10.36 -2.79 -16.43
N VAL A 219 -9.23 -3.47 -16.60
CA VAL A 219 -8.00 -2.83 -17.11
C VAL A 219 -8.12 -2.72 -18.63
N ALA A 220 -8.86 -1.73 -19.12
CA ALA A 220 -8.84 -1.41 -20.55
C ALA A 220 -7.53 -0.69 -20.92
N ARG A 221 -6.38 -1.36 -20.73
CA ARG A 221 -5.07 -0.84 -21.08
C ARG A 221 -4.38 -1.84 -21.98
N ARG A 222 -4.10 -1.42 -23.21
CA ARG A 222 -3.21 -2.20 -24.09
C ARG A 222 -1.86 -2.30 -23.37
N MET A 223 -1.38 -3.52 -23.16
CA MET A 223 -0.07 -3.80 -22.58
C MET A 223 0.76 -4.53 -23.63
N GLU A 224 1.99 -4.08 -23.82
CA GLU A 224 3.00 -4.76 -24.62
C GLU A 224 4.02 -5.34 -23.64
N LEU A 225 4.09 -6.68 -23.62
CA LEU A 225 5.06 -7.43 -22.82
C LEU A 225 5.97 -8.23 -23.74
N GLU A 226 7.27 -8.11 -23.51
CA GLU A 226 8.30 -8.89 -24.18
C GLU A 226 9.17 -9.61 -23.15
N VAL A 227 9.60 -10.83 -23.46
CA VAL A 227 10.57 -11.58 -22.65
C VAL A 227 11.81 -11.76 -23.51
N LEU A 228 12.92 -11.19 -23.06
CA LEU A 228 14.22 -11.30 -23.68
C LEU A 228 15.09 -12.25 -22.86
N TYR A 229 15.70 -13.21 -23.53
CA TYR A 229 16.77 -14.03 -23.00
C TYR A 229 18.03 -13.76 -23.84
N PRO A 230 18.85 -12.75 -23.45
CA PRO A 230 19.99 -12.32 -24.27
C PRO A 230 21.04 -13.42 -24.42
N GLU A 231 21.41 -13.71 -25.67
CA GLU A 231 22.58 -14.54 -25.98
C GLU A 231 23.86 -13.71 -25.88
N VAL A 232 24.97 -14.39 -25.57
CA VAL A 232 26.29 -13.74 -25.46
C VAL A 232 26.83 -13.47 -26.86
N GLU A 233 27.18 -12.22 -27.12
CA GLU A 233 27.85 -11.79 -28.35
C GLU A 233 29.36 -11.59 -28.12
N PRO A 234 30.21 -11.58 -29.17
CA PRO A 234 31.65 -11.40 -29.01
C PRO A 234 32.06 -10.15 -28.22
N GLU A 235 31.36 -9.03 -28.41
CA GLU A 235 31.60 -7.76 -27.72
C GLU A 235 31.34 -7.86 -26.20
N ASP A 236 30.50 -8.81 -25.77
CA ASP A 236 30.16 -9.00 -24.36
C ASP A 236 31.32 -9.59 -23.55
N TYR A 237 32.27 -10.29 -24.19
CA TYR A 237 33.48 -10.79 -23.53
C TYR A 237 34.40 -9.63 -23.11
N GLU A 238 34.66 -8.70 -24.03
CA GLU A 238 35.46 -7.50 -23.74
C GLU A 238 34.77 -6.62 -22.68
N LEU A 239 33.46 -6.47 -22.78
CA LEU A 239 32.68 -5.75 -21.79
C LEU A 239 32.72 -6.44 -20.42
N ALA A 240 32.62 -7.77 -20.37
CA ALA A 240 32.67 -8.53 -19.13
C ALA A 240 34.00 -8.35 -18.38
N GLU A 241 35.12 -8.35 -19.11
CA GLU A 241 36.44 -8.05 -18.54
C GLU A 241 36.50 -6.63 -17.96
N LYS A 242 36.04 -5.62 -18.73
CA LYS A 242 36.00 -4.22 -18.28
C LYS A 242 35.14 -4.04 -17.02
N LEU A 243 34.04 -4.78 -16.91
CA LEU A 243 33.07 -4.67 -15.82
C LEU A 243 33.34 -5.62 -14.65
N TYR A 244 34.39 -6.45 -14.73
CA TYR A 244 34.69 -7.50 -13.75
C TYR A 244 33.47 -8.39 -13.49
N THR A 245 32.91 -8.96 -14.57
CA THR A 245 31.72 -9.83 -14.52
C THR A 245 31.79 -10.95 -15.56
N HIS A 246 30.72 -11.72 -15.70
CA HIS A 246 30.62 -12.80 -16.69
C HIS A 246 29.98 -12.30 -18.00
N PRO A 247 30.33 -12.87 -19.17
CA PRO A 247 29.76 -12.49 -20.47
C PRO A 247 28.21 -12.46 -20.49
N GLU A 248 27.56 -13.38 -19.79
CA GLU A 248 26.09 -13.43 -19.70
C GLU A 248 25.52 -12.23 -18.93
N VAL A 249 26.24 -11.71 -17.93
CA VAL A 249 25.85 -10.46 -17.24
C VAL A 249 26.06 -9.26 -18.15
N ALA A 250 27.18 -9.24 -18.89
CA ALA A 250 27.49 -8.18 -19.84
C ALA A 250 26.44 -8.10 -20.97
N ALA A 251 26.03 -9.23 -21.54
CA ALA A 251 24.97 -9.30 -22.55
C ALA A 251 23.64 -8.70 -22.05
N ARG A 252 23.24 -9.03 -20.81
CA ARG A 252 22.04 -8.45 -20.20
C ARG A 252 22.17 -6.95 -19.95
N LEU A 253 23.33 -6.48 -19.50
CA LEU A 253 23.60 -5.05 -19.31
C LEU A 253 23.52 -4.32 -20.66
N ARG A 254 24.08 -4.89 -21.73
CA ARG A 254 24.02 -4.35 -23.09
C ARG A 254 22.59 -4.20 -23.58
N VAL A 255 21.81 -5.28 -23.55
CA VAL A 255 20.41 -5.23 -23.94
C VAL A 255 19.63 -4.21 -23.12
N MET A 256 19.83 -4.16 -21.79
CA MET A 256 19.19 -3.13 -20.95
C MET A 256 19.62 -1.70 -21.32
N ARG A 257 20.91 -1.48 -21.62
CA ARG A 257 21.42 -0.17 -22.05
C ARG A 257 20.76 0.27 -23.35
N GLU A 258 20.70 -0.60 -24.35
CA GLU A 258 20.04 -0.31 -25.64
C GLU A 258 18.56 0.06 -25.45
N LEU A 259 17.85 -0.70 -24.61
CA LEU A 259 16.45 -0.42 -24.28
C LEU A 259 16.29 0.94 -23.61
N VAL A 260 17.17 1.29 -22.66
CA VAL A 260 17.20 2.61 -22.02
C VAL A 260 17.47 3.71 -23.04
N GLU A 261 18.43 3.51 -23.95
CA GLU A 261 18.82 4.49 -24.97
C GLU A 261 17.74 4.70 -26.04
N LYS A 262 16.86 3.73 -26.26
CA LYS A 262 15.68 3.83 -27.14
C LYS A 262 14.49 4.59 -26.50
N HIS A 263 14.53 4.84 -25.19
CA HIS A 263 13.41 5.44 -24.44
C HIS A 263 13.84 6.69 -23.67
N ARG A 264 12.91 7.62 -23.40
CA ARG A 264 13.25 8.85 -22.65
C ARG A 264 13.40 8.58 -21.16
N THR A 265 12.56 7.72 -20.60
CA THR A 265 12.55 7.41 -19.17
C THR A 265 12.23 5.93 -18.95
N THR A 266 13.09 5.26 -18.19
CA THR A 266 13.00 3.82 -17.94
C THR A 266 13.09 3.51 -16.44
N LEU A 267 12.35 2.51 -15.98
CA LEU A 267 12.57 1.88 -14.67
C LEU A 267 13.14 0.48 -14.87
N ILE A 268 14.20 0.14 -14.15
CA ILE A 268 14.74 -1.22 -14.09
C ILE A 268 14.38 -1.80 -12.73
N PHE A 269 13.40 -2.69 -12.66
CA PHE A 269 13.03 -3.39 -11.45
C PHE A 269 13.92 -4.62 -11.22
N THR A 270 14.36 -4.80 -9.99
CA THR A 270 15.05 -6.00 -9.50
C THR A 270 14.31 -6.58 -8.30
N ASN A 271 14.47 -7.88 -8.05
CA ASN A 271 13.82 -8.54 -6.91
C ASN A 271 14.50 -8.26 -5.56
N THR A 272 15.79 -7.93 -5.55
CA THR A 272 16.57 -7.70 -4.32
C THR A 272 17.33 -6.39 -4.38
N ARG A 273 17.66 -5.85 -3.19
CA ARG A 273 18.46 -4.63 -3.04
C ARG A 273 19.90 -4.86 -3.50
N SER A 274 20.47 -6.02 -3.19
CA SER A 274 21.83 -6.39 -3.61
C SER A 274 21.94 -6.41 -5.13
N THR A 275 20.95 -6.97 -5.84
CA THR A 275 20.94 -6.93 -7.31
C THR A 275 20.79 -5.50 -7.84
N SER A 276 19.99 -4.63 -7.20
CA SER A 276 19.91 -3.22 -7.61
C SER A 276 21.27 -2.53 -7.53
N GLU A 277 21.96 -2.69 -6.40
CA GLU A 277 23.28 -2.09 -6.13
C GLU A 277 24.34 -2.63 -7.10
N VAL A 278 24.35 -3.95 -7.35
CA VAL A 278 25.28 -4.58 -8.29
C VAL A 278 25.05 -4.07 -9.71
N LEU A 279 23.81 -4.06 -10.21
CA LEU A 279 23.52 -3.61 -11.57
C LEU A 279 23.91 -2.14 -11.75
N ALA A 280 23.53 -1.27 -10.81
CA ALA A 280 23.86 0.14 -10.90
C ALA A 280 25.37 0.41 -10.80
N SER A 281 26.09 -0.34 -9.95
CA SER A 281 27.56 -0.32 -9.91
C SER A 281 28.16 -0.70 -11.27
N ARG A 282 27.65 -1.74 -11.92
CA ARG A 282 28.12 -2.16 -13.25
C ARG A 282 27.82 -1.13 -14.34
N PHE A 283 26.64 -0.50 -14.32
CA PHE A 283 26.34 0.63 -15.22
C PHE A 283 27.31 1.80 -15.00
N ASN A 284 27.60 2.16 -13.75
CA ASN A 284 28.52 3.26 -13.43
C ASN A 284 29.97 2.97 -13.83
N ILE A 285 30.44 1.71 -13.70
CA ILE A 285 31.77 1.30 -14.17
C ILE A 285 31.83 1.34 -15.70
N TRP A 286 30.74 0.95 -16.37
CA TRP A 286 30.67 1.01 -17.82
C TRP A 286 30.76 2.45 -18.33
N ASP A 287 29.96 3.34 -17.74
CA ASP A 287 29.83 4.73 -18.15
C ASP A 287 29.43 5.59 -16.95
N VAL A 288 30.42 6.31 -16.39
CA VAL A 288 30.25 7.18 -15.21
C VAL A 288 29.23 8.29 -15.45
N GLY A 289 29.06 8.72 -16.71
CA GLY A 289 28.14 9.77 -17.10
C GLY A 289 26.73 9.27 -17.41
N PHE A 290 26.48 7.96 -17.31
CA PHE A 290 25.17 7.40 -17.63
C PHE A 290 24.12 7.92 -16.63
N PRO A 291 23.02 8.54 -17.10
CA PRO A 291 22.04 9.22 -16.24
C PRO A 291 21.13 8.21 -15.50
N LEU A 292 21.73 7.47 -14.57
CA LEU A 292 21.14 6.39 -13.79
C LEU A 292 21.26 6.65 -12.29
N SER A 293 20.22 6.30 -11.55
CA SER A 293 20.23 6.30 -10.08
C SER A 293 19.64 5.00 -9.53
N ILE A 294 19.77 4.80 -8.21
CA ILE A 294 19.23 3.64 -7.48
C ILE A 294 18.09 4.09 -6.57
N HIS A 295 17.10 3.23 -6.37
CA HIS A 295 16.03 3.46 -5.40
C HIS A 295 15.61 2.18 -4.66
N HIS A 296 15.83 2.14 -3.34
CA HIS A 296 15.27 1.12 -2.46
C HIS A 296 15.15 1.57 -0.98
N GLY A 297 14.45 0.76 -0.18
CA GLY A 297 14.12 1.08 1.21
C GLY A 297 15.30 1.33 2.15
N SER A 298 16.49 0.74 1.88
CA SER A 298 17.69 0.96 2.70
C SER A 298 18.37 2.32 2.48
N LEU A 299 18.03 3.06 1.41
CA LEU A 299 18.70 4.33 1.13
C LEU A 299 18.29 5.42 2.13
N ALA A 300 19.09 6.48 2.24
CA ALA A 300 18.69 7.66 2.97
C ALA A 300 17.46 8.33 2.32
N LYS A 301 16.65 9.02 3.13
CA LYS A 301 15.47 9.76 2.65
C LYS A 301 15.85 10.78 1.58
N THR A 302 16.94 11.49 1.77
CA THR A 302 17.45 12.51 0.84
C THR A 302 17.80 11.92 -0.52
N SER A 303 18.50 10.78 -0.54
CA SER A 303 18.85 10.06 -1.78
C SER A 303 17.62 9.60 -2.56
N ARG A 304 16.61 9.03 -1.87
CA ARG A 304 15.34 8.65 -2.52
C ARG A 304 14.63 9.84 -3.14
N ILE A 305 14.52 10.95 -2.41
CA ILE A 305 13.90 12.19 -2.90
C ILE A 305 14.64 12.74 -4.13
N ALA A 306 15.98 12.67 -4.13
CA ALA A 306 16.78 13.11 -5.27
C ALA A 306 16.51 12.26 -6.52
N ALA A 307 16.46 10.93 -6.39
CA ALA A 307 16.14 10.02 -7.50
C ALA A 307 14.72 10.24 -8.05
N GLU A 308 13.72 10.37 -7.16
CA GLU A 308 12.33 10.65 -7.54
C GLU A 308 12.20 11.99 -8.28
N ARG A 309 12.87 13.03 -7.78
CA ARG A 309 12.89 14.35 -8.42
C ARG A 309 13.60 14.32 -9.75
N GLY A 310 14.77 13.68 -9.85
CA GLY A 310 15.56 13.60 -11.07
C GLY A 310 14.80 12.92 -12.20
N LEU A 311 14.03 11.85 -11.91
CA LEU A 311 13.13 11.26 -12.91
C LEU A 311 12.01 12.22 -13.32
N LYS A 312 11.42 12.94 -12.37
CA LYS A 312 10.31 13.86 -12.62
C LYS A 312 10.73 15.09 -13.42
N THR A 313 11.92 15.64 -13.18
CA THR A 313 12.49 16.78 -13.91
C THR A 313 13.12 16.38 -15.25
N GLY A 314 13.49 15.10 -15.40
CA GLY A 314 14.16 14.57 -16.59
C GLY A 314 15.70 14.64 -16.52
N ASP A 315 16.26 14.99 -15.36
CA ASP A 315 17.72 14.95 -15.11
C ASP A 315 18.24 13.50 -15.06
N LEU A 316 17.36 12.55 -14.72
CA LEU A 316 17.64 11.12 -14.79
C LEU A 316 16.86 10.48 -15.94
N ARG A 317 17.54 9.59 -16.66
CA ARG A 317 16.92 8.76 -17.70
C ARG A 317 16.41 7.44 -17.13
N THR A 318 17.12 6.90 -16.14
CA THR A 318 16.83 5.55 -15.62
C THR A 318 16.99 5.48 -14.11
N VAL A 319 16.15 4.67 -13.47
CA VAL A 319 16.34 4.27 -12.08
C VAL A 319 16.27 2.76 -11.94
N VAL A 320 17.30 2.18 -11.30
CA VAL A 320 17.31 0.79 -10.85
C VAL A 320 16.65 0.72 -9.49
N CYS A 321 15.61 -0.09 -9.32
CA CYS A 321 14.81 -0.08 -8.11
C CYS A 321 14.26 -1.46 -7.72
N THR A 322 13.94 -1.62 -6.44
CA THR A 322 13.12 -2.75 -5.97
C THR A 322 11.63 -2.38 -6.01
N SER A 323 10.77 -3.12 -5.31
CA SER A 323 9.35 -2.79 -5.09
C SER A 323 9.08 -1.39 -4.49
N SER A 324 10.13 -0.66 -4.10
CA SER A 324 10.02 0.71 -3.58
C SER A 324 9.44 1.74 -4.57
N LEU A 325 9.49 1.48 -5.88
CA LEU A 325 8.85 2.31 -6.92
C LEU A 325 7.71 1.59 -7.66
N GLU A 326 7.29 0.42 -7.17
CA GLU A 326 6.23 -0.40 -7.79
C GLU A 326 4.86 0.29 -7.67
N LEU A 327 4.67 1.07 -6.61
CA LEU A 327 3.40 1.65 -6.22
C LEU A 327 3.39 3.18 -6.31
N GLY A 328 2.18 3.70 -6.55
CA GLY A 328 1.65 5.08 -6.70
C GLY A 328 2.46 6.36 -6.44
N ILE A 329 3.79 6.39 -6.53
CA ILE A 329 4.58 7.62 -6.40
C ILE A 329 4.54 8.35 -7.74
N ASP A 330 4.28 9.66 -7.72
CA ASP A 330 4.40 10.53 -8.89
C ASP A 330 5.88 10.82 -9.19
N ILE A 331 6.48 9.93 -9.98
CA ILE A 331 7.84 10.06 -10.53
C ILE A 331 7.83 10.59 -11.97
N GLY A 332 6.71 11.18 -12.40
CA GLY A 332 6.54 11.67 -13.77
C GLY A 332 6.25 10.58 -14.78
N ARG A 333 6.58 10.86 -16.05
CA ARG A 333 6.28 9.98 -17.19
C ARG A 333 7.36 8.91 -17.31
N ILE A 334 6.96 7.63 -17.28
CA ILE A 334 7.81 6.48 -17.61
C ILE A 334 7.38 5.92 -18.96
N ASP A 335 8.33 5.73 -19.87
CA ASP A 335 8.07 5.21 -21.21
C ASP A 335 8.25 3.68 -21.27
N LEU A 336 9.20 3.13 -20.52
CA LEU A 336 9.48 1.70 -20.47
C LEU A 336 9.72 1.20 -19.04
N VAL A 337 9.25 -0.01 -18.75
CA VAL A 337 9.65 -0.76 -17.57
C VAL A 337 10.44 -1.98 -18.01
N ILE A 338 11.63 -2.13 -17.45
CA ILE A 338 12.47 -3.32 -17.56
C ILE A 338 12.36 -4.07 -16.25
N GLN A 339 12.05 -5.35 -16.31
CA GLN A 339 12.05 -6.27 -15.19
C GLN A 339 13.26 -7.18 -15.34
N TYR A 340 14.30 -6.97 -14.54
CA TYR A 340 15.49 -7.82 -14.56
C TYR A 340 15.23 -9.05 -13.70
N ASN A 341 15.29 -10.25 -14.32
CA ASN A 341 14.82 -11.55 -13.85
C ASN A 341 13.29 -11.69 -13.74
N SER A 342 12.81 -12.92 -13.61
CA SER A 342 11.40 -13.21 -13.39
C SER A 342 10.85 -12.44 -12.18
N PRO A 343 9.69 -11.77 -12.31
CA PRO A 343 9.06 -11.05 -11.20
C PRO A 343 8.45 -12.01 -10.15
N ARG A 344 8.46 -13.34 -10.41
CA ARG A 344 7.87 -14.42 -9.60
C ARG A 344 6.35 -14.39 -9.44
N GLN A 345 5.70 -13.28 -9.79
CA GLN A 345 4.27 -13.06 -9.66
C GLN A 345 3.74 -12.17 -10.79
N VAL A 346 2.57 -12.51 -11.31
CA VAL A 346 1.76 -11.79 -12.30
C VAL A 346 1.32 -10.44 -11.74
N THR A 347 0.81 -10.43 -10.51
CA THR A 347 0.42 -9.20 -9.80
C THR A 347 1.55 -8.17 -9.76
N ARG A 348 2.77 -8.57 -9.39
CA ARG A 348 3.95 -7.70 -9.41
C ARG A 348 4.28 -7.17 -10.80
N LEU A 349 4.25 -8.04 -11.81
CA LEU A 349 4.52 -7.63 -13.19
C LEU A 349 3.55 -6.54 -13.64
N LEU A 350 2.25 -6.73 -13.42
CA LEU A 350 1.21 -5.77 -13.79
C LEU A 350 1.35 -4.43 -13.07
N GLN A 351 1.75 -4.44 -11.79
CA GLN A 351 1.97 -3.21 -11.03
C GLN A 351 3.19 -2.44 -11.51
N ARG A 352 4.31 -3.16 -11.72
CA ARG A 352 5.57 -2.61 -12.24
C ARG A 352 5.38 -2.04 -13.62
N VAL A 353 4.87 -2.82 -14.57
CA VAL A 353 4.61 -2.38 -15.95
C VAL A 353 3.50 -1.32 -15.99
N GLY A 354 2.56 -1.36 -15.04
CA GLY A 354 1.56 -0.32 -14.85
C GLY A 354 2.15 1.08 -14.59
N ARG A 355 3.43 1.20 -14.21
CA ARG A 355 4.16 2.47 -14.11
C ARG A 355 4.44 3.11 -15.47
N SER A 356 4.62 2.33 -16.54
CA SER A 356 4.84 2.89 -17.88
C SER A 356 3.53 3.35 -18.52
N GLY A 357 3.59 4.39 -19.36
CA GLY A 357 2.44 4.89 -20.12
C GLY A 357 1.33 5.54 -19.31
N HIS A 358 1.65 6.21 -18.18
CA HIS A 358 0.77 6.65 -17.05
C HIS A 358 -0.45 7.56 -17.37
N ARG A 359 -0.93 7.68 -18.62
CA ARG A 359 -2.16 8.43 -18.99
C ARG A 359 -3.18 7.54 -19.70
N LEU A 360 -4.45 7.84 -19.50
CA LEU A 360 -5.59 7.22 -20.21
C LEU A 360 -5.32 7.18 -21.73
N GLY A 361 -5.48 6.00 -22.33
CA GLY A 361 -5.33 5.80 -23.78
C GLY A 361 -3.92 5.43 -24.28
N ARG A 362 -2.90 5.32 -23.41
CA ARG A 362 -1.56 4.87 -23.81
C ARG A 362 -1.25 3.42 -23.44
N VAL A 363 -0.39 2.80 -24.26
CA VAL A 363 0.08 1.43 -24.07
C VAL A 363 1.11 1.38 -22.95
N ALA A 364 0.94 0.47 -21.99
CA ALA A 364 1.96 0.17 -20.99
C ALA A 364 2.98 -0.81 -21.61
N LYS A 365 4.25 -0.44 -21.62
CA LYS A 365 5.35 -1.25 -22.18
C LYS A 365 6.21 -1.84 -21.08
N GLY A 366 6.44 -3.14 -21.16
CA GLY A 366 7.26 -3.91 -20.23
C GLY A 366 8.16 -4.91 -20.95
N VAL A 367 9.42 -4.98 -20.56
CA VAL A 367 10.37 -6.00 -21.03
C VAL A 367 10.92 -6.76 -19.84
N ILE A 368 10.83 -8.09 -19.84
CA ILE A 368 11.48 -8.95 -18.85
C ILE A 368 12.81 -9.42 -19.44
N VAL A 369 13.92 -9.13 -18.77
CA VAL A 369 15.25 -9.62 -19.15
C VAL A 369 15.58 -10.81 -18.26
N ALA A 370 15.47 -12.01 -18.82
CA ALA A 370 15.68 -13.26 -18.13
C ALA A 370 17.16 -13.53 -17.84
N ILE A 371 17.43 -14.29 -16.77
CA ILE A 371 18.80 -14.56 -16.32
C ILE A 371 19.35 -15.95 -16.69
N ASP A 372 18.47 -16.91 -16.94
CA ASP A 372 18.75 -18.28 -17.35
C ASP A 372 17.49 -18.89 -17.99
N SER A 373 17.56 -20.15 -18.43
CA SER A 373 16.45 -20.83 -19.13
C SER A 373 15.21 -21.03 -18.26
N ASP A 374 15.40 -21.36 -16.97
CA ASP A 374 14.28 -21.60 -16.06
C ASP A 374 13.57 -20.29 -15.71
N ASP A 375 14.35 -19.23 -15.48
CA ASP A 375 13.87 -17.86 -15.28
C ASP A 375 13.12 -17.35 -16.53
N ALA A 376 13.60 -17.66 -17.74
CA ALA A 376 12.92 -17.32 -18.99
C ALA A 376 11.57 -18.04 -19.12
N LEU A 377 11.50 -19.34 -18.83
CA LEU A 377 10.25 -20.10 -18.86
C LEU A 377 9.22 -19.56 -17.85
N GLU A 378 9.67 -19.26 -16.63
CA GLU A 378 8.83 -18.64 -15.60
C GLU A 378 8.34 -17.25 -16.03
N ALA A 379 9.23 -16.40 -16.57
CA ALA A 379 8.90 -15.09 -17.09
C ALA A 379 7.87 -15.15 -18.23
N MET A 380 8.02 -16.11 -19.16
CA MET A 380 7.06 -16.34 -20.24
C MET A 380 5.69 -16.78 -19.72
N ALA A 381 5.65 -17.67 -18.73
CA ALA A 381 4.41 -18.10 -18.11
C ALA A 381 3.70 -16.92 -17.41
N ILE A 382 4.45 -16.11 -16.65
CA ILE A 382 3.93 -14.92 -15.98
C ILE A 382 3.42 -13.89 -16.99
N ALA A 383 4.19 -13.59 -18.04
CA ALA A 383 3.79 -12.63 -19.07
C ALA A 383 2.49 -13.07 -19.78
N ARG A 384 2.36 -14.36 -20.11
CA ARG A 384 1.13 -14.92 -20.69
C ARG A 384 -0.08 -14.77 -19.77
N ARG A 385 0.09 -15.08 -18.48
CA ARG A 385 -0.98 -14.92 -17.48
C ARG A 385 -1.34 -13.45 -17.24
N ALA A 386 -0.35 -12.55 -17.25
CA ALA A 386 -0.56 -11.10 -17.14
C ALA A 386 -1.41 -10.55 -18.29
N LEU A 387 -1.13 -10.96 -19.53
CA LEU A 387 -1.93 -10.58 -20.71
C LEU A 387 -3.38 -11.10 -20.66
N ARG A 388 -3.64 -12.16 -19.89
CA ARG A 388 -4.98 -12.74 -19.67
C ARG A 388 -5.63 -12.28 -18.37
N GLU A 389 -4.98 -11.40 -17.60
CA GLU A 389 -5.40 -10.97 -16.25
C GLU A 389 -5.60 -12.15 -15.25
N GLU A 390 -4.87 -13.24 -15.43
CA GLU A 390 -4.94 -14.44 -14.57
C GLU A 390 -4.02 -14.29 -13.35
N LEU A 391 -4.50 -13.58 -12.33
CA LEU A 391 -3.74 -13.28 -11.10
C LEU A 391 -3.60 -14.48 -10.16
N GLU A 392 -2.59 -14.47 -9.30
CA GLU A 392 -2.49 -15.43 -8.20
C GLU A 392 -3.57 -15.18 -7.14
N PRO A 393 -4.13 -16.24 -6.52
CA PRO A 393 -5.03 -16.08 -5.38
C PRO A 393 -4.29 -15.45 -4.20
N VAL A 394 -5.01 -14.64 -3.42
CA VAL A 394 -4.46 -14.01 -2.21
C VAL A 394 -4.58 -14.97 -1.03
N VAL A 395 -3.47 -15.37 -0.43
CA VAL A 395 -3.46 -16.24 0.74
C VAL A 395 -3.36 -15.40 2.01
N ILE A 396 -4.49 -15.16 2.66
CA ILE A 396 -4.51 -14.43 3.94
C ILE A 396 -4.04 -15.37 5.06
N PRO A 397 -3.01 -15.00 5.86
CA PRO A 397 -2.55 -15.84 6.96
C PRO A 397 -3.66 -16.14 7.98
N GLU A 398 -3.91 -17.42 8.25
CA GLU A 398 -4.88 -17.85 9.25
C GLU A 398 -4.24 -17.90 10.65
N LYS A 399 -4.84 -17.19 11.60
CA LYS A 399 -4.45 -17.14 13.02
C LYS A 399 -2.94 -17.03 13.29
N PRO A 400 -2.21 -16.04 12.73
CA PRO A 400 -0.79 -15.88 13.05
C PRO A 400 -0.62 -15.56 14.56
N TYR A 401 -0.15 -16.54 15.33
CA TYR A 401 -0.07 -16.45 16.80
C TYR A 401 0.94 -15.42 17.30
N ASP A 402 2.03 -15.19 16.56
CA ASP A 402 2.99 -14.13 16.87
C ASP A 402 2.34 -12.74 16.79
N VAL A 403 1.50 -12.51 15.78
CA VAL A 403 0.68 -11.29 15.66
C VAL A 403 -0.37 -11.24 16.76
N LEU A 404 -1.02 -12.35 17.09
CA LEU A 404 -2.01 -12.42 18.18
C LEU A 404 -1.39 -12.00 19.51
N ILE A 405 -0.25 -12.60 19.87
CA ILE A 405 0.53 -12.25 21.07
C ILE A 405 0.88 -10.75 21.06
N ASN A 406 1.39 -10.23 19.94
CA ASN A 406 1.72 -8.81 19.81
C ASN A 406 0.51 -7.91 20.10
N GLN A 407 -0.66 -8.24 19.55
CA GLN A 407 -1.88 -7.46 19.73
C GLN A 407 -2.47 -7.60 21.14
N ILE A 408 -2.37 -8.78 21.76
CA ILE A 408 -2.74 -9.01 23.17
C ILE A 408 -1.88 -8.12 24.08
N VAL A 409 -0.55 -8.12 23.89
CA VAL A 409 0.35 -7.23 24.65
C VAL A 409 -0.04 -5.76 24.44
N ALA A 410 -0.33 -5.35 23.21
CA ALA A 410 -0.74 -3.98 22.91
C ALA A 410 -2.01 -3.56 23.65
N GLU A 411 -3.01 -4.43 23.80
CA GLU A 411 -4.21 -4.14 24.61
C GLU A 411 -3.98 -4.26 26.12
N LEU A 412 -3.14 -5.20 26.54
CA LEU A 412 -2.82 -5.44 27.95
C LEU A 412 -2.04 -4.27 28.57
N MET A 413 -1.11 -3.67 27.81
CA MET A 413 -0.25 -2.58 28.30
C MET A 413 -0.99 -1.37 28.88
N PRO A 414 -2.03 -0.82 28.22
CA PRO A 414 -2.82 0.27 28.77
C PRO A 414 -3.93 -0.17 29.75
N ARG A 415 -4.47 -1.40 29.62
CA ARG A 415 -5.60 -1.87 30.45
C ARG A 415 -5.17 -2.52 31.77
N GLY A 416 -3.97 -3.08 31.83
CA GLY A 416 -3.44 -3.82 32.98
C GLY A 416 -3.97 -5.26 33.10
N ARG A 417 -5.18 -5.54 32.62
CA ARG A 417 -5.80 -6.88 32.55
C ARG A 417 -6.61 -7.05 31.27
N LEU A 418 -6.72 -8.28 30.79
CA LEU A 418 -7.49 -8.64 29.60
C LEU A 418 -8.04 -10.07 29.74
N TYR A 419 -9.34 -10.25 29.57
CA TYR A 419 -9.99 -11.57 29.70
C TYR A 419 -9.99 -12.32 28.36
N PHE A 420 -9.98 -13.66 28.39
CA PHE A 420 -9.97 -14.50 27.19
C PHE A 420 -11.19 -14.23 26.31
N LEU A 421 -12.37 -14.13 26.92
CA LEU A 421 -13.61 -13.80 26.20
C LEU A 421 -13.53 -12.43 25.49
N GLN A 422 -12.84 -11.45 26.07
CA GLN A 422 -12.64 -10.14 25.41
C GLN A 422 -11.75 -10.27 24.18
N ILE A 423 -10.72 -11.11 24.25
CA ILE A 423 -9.84 -11.40 23.11
C ILE A 423 -10.64 -12.11 22.01
N LEU A 424 -11.40 -13.17 22.34
CA LEU A 424 -12.27 -13.86 21.38
C LEU A 424 -13.22 -12.89 20.69
N ARG A 425 -13.95 -12.09 21.48
CA ARG A 425 -14.96 -11.18 20.96
C ARG A 425 -14.37 -10.10 20.06
N VAL A 426 -13.24 -9.50 20.43
CA VAL A 426 -12.68 -8.38 19.66
C VAL A 426 -11.86 -8.90 18.49
N PHE A 427 -10.97 -9.87 18.72
CA PHE A 427 -10.03 -10.30 17.70
C PHE A 427 -10.67 -11.30 16.76
N GLY A 428 -11.61 -12.13 17.23
CA GLY A 428 -12.37 -13.05 16.39
C GLY A 428 -13.24 -12.37 15.32
N ARG A 429 -13.58 -11.09 15.48
CA ARG A 429 -14.25 -10.30 14.43
C ARG A 429 -13.34 -9.99 13.24
N ALA A 430 -12.02 -10.01 13.43
CA ALA A 430 -11.06 -9.80 12.36
C ALA A 430 -10.95 -11.07 11.51
N TYR A 431 -11.07 -10.95 10.19
CA TYR A 431 -11.10 -12.10 9.27
C TYR A 431 -9.94 -13.11 9.43
N PRO A 432 -8.67 -12.70 9.63
CA PRO A 432 -7.57 -13.65 9.89
C PRO A 432 -7.77 -14.51 11.14
N TYR A 433 -8.61 -14.08 12.07
CA TYR A 433 -8.90 -14.71 13.36
C TYR A 433 -10.38 -15.14 13.48
N ARG A 434 -11.14 -15.19 12.38
CA ARG A 434 -12.57 -15.60 12.39
C ARG A 434 -12.85 -16.98 12.99
N LYS A 435 -11.83 -17.86 12.99
CA LYS A 435 -11.87 -19.20 13.61
C LYS A 435 -11.05 -19.29 14.91
N LEU A 436 -10.82 -18.16 15.57
CA LEU A 436 -10.08 -18.11 16.84
C LEU A 436 -10.90 -18.79 17.93
N THR A 437 -10.31 -19.77 18.60
CA THR A 437 -10.95 -20.51 19.70
C THR A 437 -10.35 -20.13 21.05
N GLU A 438 -11.02 -20.53 22.12
CA GLU A 438 -10.50 -20.34 23.48
C GLU A 438 -9.22 -21.15 23.72
N GLU A 439 -9.10 -22.33 23.10
CA GLU A 439 -7.89 -23.16 23.14
C GLU A 439 -6.70 -22.45 22.49
N ASP A 440 -6.92 -21.73 21.37
CA ASP A 440 -5.88 -20.92 20.75
C ASP A 440 -5.38 -19.83 21.71
N ILE A 441 -6.29 -19.22 22.48
CA ILE A 441 -5.95 -18.20 23.49
C ILE A 441 -5.18 -18.82 24.65
N LYS A 442 -5.64 -19.96 25.19
CA LYS A 442 -4.94 -20.71 26.24
C LYS A 442 -3.52 -21.04 25.80
N PHE A 443 -3.35 -21.51 24.57
CA PHE A 443 -2.05 -21.82 23.99
C PHE A 443 -1.11 -20.60 23.96
N VAL A 444 -1.56 -19.47 23.39
CA VAL A 444 -0.70 -18.27 23.35
C VAL A 444 -0.48 -17.64 24.73
N ALA A 445 -1.47 -17.72 25.62
CA ALA A 445 -1.37 -17.20 26.98
C ALA A 445 -0.32 -17.97 27.79
N ARG A 446 -0.30 -19.31 27.72
CA ARG A 446 0.76 -20.14 28.32
C ARG A 446 2.14 -19.74 27.82
N TYR A 447 2.31 -19.62 26.49
CA TYR A 447 3.56 -19.17 25.90
C TYR A 447 3.99 -17.79 26.44
N MET A 448 3.05 -16.84 26.53
CA MET A 448 3.31 -15.50 27.08
C MET A 448 3.68 -15.50 28.56
N HIS A 449 3.17 -16.47 29.33
CA HIS A 449 3.45 -16.69 30.75
C HIS A 449 4.80 -17.35 31.00
N GLU A 450 5.19 -18.32 30.18
CA GLU A 450 6.40 -19.12 30.37
C GLU A 450 7.65 -18.45 29.80
N ARG A 451 7.51 -17.60 28.77
CA ARG A 451 8.64 -16.88 28.17
C ARG A 451 9.36 -15.98 29.17
N PHE A 452 10.68 -15.86 29.04
CA PHE A 452 11.49 -14.85 29.75
C PHE A 452 12.08 -13.80 28.77
N PRO A 453 11.96 -12.49 29.03
CA PRO A 453 11.09 -11.90 30.05
C PRO A 453 9.61 -12.18 29.75
N ARG A 454 8.81 -12.32 30.82
CA ARG A 454 7.38 -12.63 30.73
C ARG A 454 6.62 -11.53 30.02
N LEU A 455 5.74 -11.92 29.08
CA LEU A 455 4.90 -10.98 28.34
C LEU A 455 3.56 -10.71 29.04
N ALA A 456 3.02 -11.70 29.75
CA ALA A 456 1.83 -11.58 30.60
C ALA A 456 1.84 -12.60 31.74
N TRP A 457 1.32 -12.23 32.91
CA TRP A 457 0.85 -13.22 33.88
C TRP A 457 -0.49 -13.76 33.42
N VAL A 458 -0.78 -15.03 33.70
CA VAL A 458 -2.00 -15.70 33.22
C VAL A 458 -2.56 -16.50 34.38
N SER A 459 -3.85 -16.30 34.66
CA SER A 459 -4.65 -17.21 35.47
C SER A 459 -5.57 -17.94 34.51
N GLU A 460 -5.33 -19.24 34.30
CA GLU A 460 -6.20 -20.06 33.45
C GLU A 460 -7.56 -20.31 34.12
N VAL A 461 -7.61 -20.34 35.46
CA VAL A 461 -8.85 -20.52 36.23
C VAL A 461 -9.75 -19.30 36.07
N ASP A 462 -9.18 -18.09 36.12
CA ASP A 462 -9.92 -16.83 35.97
C ASP A 462 -9.97 -16.34 34.50
N GLU A 463 -9.39 -17.10 33.57
CA GLU A 463 -9.31 -16.81 32.13
C GLU A 463 -8.85 -15.38 31.82
N VAL A 464 -7.79 -14.95 32.50
CA VAL A 464 -7.32 -13.56 32.46
C VAL A 464 -5.80 -13.47 32.26
N LEU A 465 -5.39 -12.57 31.38
CA LEU A 465 -4.02 -12.10 31.27
C LEU A 465 -3.85 -10.80 32.05
N ILE A 466 -2.77 -10.72 32.81
CA ILE A 466 -2.42 -9.57 33.66
C ILE A 466 -1.05 -9.05 33.23
N LYS A 467 -0.93 -7.73 33.13
CA LYS A 467 0.32 -7.07 32.77
C LYS A 467 1.43 -7.46 33.77
N PRO A 468 2.62 -7.87 33.30
CA PRO A 468 3.76 -8.09 34.17
C PRO A 468 4.09 -6.80 34.92
N LYS A 469 4.15 -6.85 36.26
CA LYS A 469 4.80 -5.80 37.04
C LYS A 469 6.30 -5.95 36.79
N GLY A 470 6.96 -4.88 36.33
CA GLY A 470 8.42 -4.91 36.21
C GLY A 470 9.03 -5.23 37.58
N GLN A 471 10.03 -6.10 37.62
CA GLN A 471 11.00 -6.05 38.70
C GLN A 471 11.74 -4.72 38.48
N SER A 472 11.44 -3.74 39.33
CA SER A 472 12.23 -2.52 39.48
C SER A 472 13.64 -2.85 39.91
#